data_AF-A0A3D1G5M4-F1
#
_entry.id   AF-A0A3D1G5M4-F1
#
_cell.length_a   1.000
_cell.length_b   1.000
_cell.length_c   1.000
_cell.angle_alpha   90.00
_cell.angle_beta   90.00
_cell.angle_gamma   90.00
#
_symmetry.space_group_name_H-M   'P 1'
#
loop_
_entity.id
_entity.type
_entity.pdbx_description
1 polymer ?
#
loop_
_entity_poly.entity_id
_entity_poly.type
_entity_poly.pdbx_seq_one_letter_code
_entity_poly.pdbx_strand_id
1 'polypeptide(L)'
;MGRDPKSIHKQLLISIGVTVFVLVAAMVGLVANRVAEQTVPSILPGLDSISFTLQSSDGPVSNDDLLGRPVAVFFGFTHCPEVCPTTLYTLTSLIDEIGADGSEAGDTQVGDNEAGDTQAANTQVVFITVDPERDTPAILADYIRSMSDQAIGLSGSRAAIDEAIKGFGVYAVKVPLDGDDGDYTMDHTATVFLYDQTGALSGTIAWGERADFAREKLKRLISG
;
A
#
# COMPACT_ATOMS: atom_id res chain seq x y z
N MET A 1 16.51 34.88 -52.41
CA MET A 1 15.10 34.64 -52.02
C MET A 1 14.87 35.30 -50.66
N GLY A 2 14.44 36.57 -50.64
CA GLY A 2 14.18 37.30 -49.39
C GLY A 2 12.85 36.88 -48.80
N ARG A 3 12.84 36.32 -47.59
CA ARG A 3 11.60 35.96 -46.89
C ARG A 3 10.89 37.26 -46.49
N ASP A 4 9.65 37.42 -46.94
CA ASP A 4 8.84 38.63 -46.79
C ASP A 4 8.70 39.00 -45.29
N PRO A 5 9.04 40.23 -44.83
CA PRO A 5 9.05 40.58 -43.41
C PRO A 5 7.70 40.39 -42.70
N LYS A 6 6.59 40.47 -43.44
CA LYS A 6 5.24 40.17 -42.92
C LYS A 6 5.03 38.68 -42.60
N SER A 7 5.73 37.77 -43.28
CA SER A 7 5.68 36.32 -43.05
C SER A 7 6.36 35.92 -41.75
N ILE A 8 7.49 36.55 -41.42
CA ILE A 8 8.26 36.30 -40.19
C ILE A 8 7.43 36.73 -38.96
N HIS A 9 6.77 37.88 -39.03
CA HIS A 9 5.94 38.37 -37.92
C HIS A 9 4.73 37.46 -37.64
N LYS A 10 4.12 36.91 -38.70
CA LYS A 10 2.98 36.00 -38.59
C LYS A 10 3.39 34.64 -38.00
N GLN A 11 4.55 34.11 -38.40
CA GLN A 11 5.09 32.88 -37.81
C GLN A 11 5.49 33.07 -36.34
N LEU A 12 6.06 34.23 -35.98
CA LEU A 12 6.40 34.56 -34.60
C LEU A 12 5.15 34.61 -33.71
N LEU A 13 4.09 35.27 -34.16
CA LEU A 13 2.81 35.34 -33.41
C LEU A 13 2.16 33.96 -33.23
N ILE A 14 2.21 33.11 -34.26
CA ILE A 14 1.70 31.74 -34.17
C ILE A 14 2.53 30.93 -33.16
N SER A 15 3.87 31.02 -33.21
CA SER A 15 4.74 30.29 -32.28
C SER A 15 4.52 30.69 -30.82
N ILE A 16 4.35 31.99 -30.54
CA ILE A 16 4.05 32.48 -29.19
C ILE A 16 2.68 31.95 -28.73
N GLY A 17 1.67 31.99 -29.60
CA GLY A 17 0.34 31.46 -29.28
C GLY A 17 0.35 29.97 -28.94
N VAL A 18 1.10 29.16 -29.71
CA VAL A 18 1.26 27.72 -29.45
C VAL A 18 1.99 27.47 -28.14
N THR A 19 3.09 28.18 -27.87
CA THR A 19 3.85 28.01 -26.61
C THR A 19 3.00 28.39 -25.40
N VAL A 20 2.27 29.51 -25.47
CA VAL A 20 1.36 29.92 -24.39
C VAL A 20 0.27 28.87 -24.19
N PHE A 21 -0.33 28.34 -25.26
CA PHE A 21 -1.34 27.30 -25.16
C PHE A 21 -0.81 26.02 -24.49
N VAL A 22 0.38 25.56 -24.87
CA VAL A 22 1.01 24.37 -24.26
C VAL A 22 1.31 24.60 -22.78
N LEU A 23 1.82 25.77 -22.41
CA LEU A 23 2.09 26.11 -21.01
C LEU A 23 0.81 26.19 -20.16
N VAL A 24 -0.26 26.77 -20.69
CA VAL A 24 -1.56 26.81 -20.00
C VAL A 24 -2.12 25.39 -19.88
N ALA A 25 -2.07 24.58 -20.93
CA ALA A 25 -2.55 23.20 -20.87
C ALA A 25 -1.77 22.36 -19.85
N ALA A 26 -0.44 22.51 -19.79
CA ALA A 26 0.39 21.84 -18.78
C ALA A 26 0.07 22.30 -17.36
N MET A 27 -0.08 23.61 -17.15
CA MET A 27 -0.47 24.17 -15.85
C MET A 27 -1.85 23.69 -15.42
N VAL A 28 -2.84 23.71 -16.32
CA VAL A 28 -4.18 23.19 -16.05
C VAL A 28 -4.13 21.69 -15.73
N GLY A 29 -3.35 20.91 -16.46
CA GLY A 29 -3.14 19.48 -16.17
C GLY A 29 -2.54 19.25 -14.77
N LEU A 30 -1.50 19.99 -14.40
CA LEU A 30 -0.87 19.89 -13.08
C LEU A 30 -1.82 20.31 -11.94
N VAL A 31 -2.54 21.41 -12.11
CA VAL A 31 -3.52 21.89 -11.12
C VAL A 31 -4.69 20.94 -11.01
N ALA A 32 -5.24 20.45 -12.12
CA ALA A 32 -6.32 19.48 -12.12
C ALA A 32 -5.90 18.16 -11.44
N ASN A 33 -4.68 17.69 -11.67
CA ASN A 33 -4.16 16.48 -11.01
C ASN A 33 -4.02 16.69 -9.49
N ARG A 34 -3.42 17.81 -9.07
CA ARG A 34 -3.30 18.19 -7.65
C ARG A 34 -4.66 18.28 -6.96
N VAL A 35 -5.64 18.90 -7.63
CA VAL A 35 -7.00 19.03 -7.09
C VAL A 35 -7.68 17.68 -7.02
N ALA A 36 -7.55 16.82 -8.04
CA ALA A 36 -8.13 15.48 -8.04
C ALA A 36 -7.56 14.61 -6.91
N GLU A 37 -6.24 14.64 -6.69
CA GLU A 37 -5.60 13.95 -5.55
C GLU A 37 -6.15 14.43 -4.19
N GLN A 38 -6.55 15.71 -4.08
CA GLN A 38 -7.07 16.27 -2.83
C GLN A 38 -8.60 16.16 -2.66
N THR A 39 -9.36 15.94 -3.74
CA THR A 39 -10.84 16.05 -3.73
C THR A 39 -11.57 14.75 -4.01
N VAL A 40 -10.89 13.66 -4.33
CA VAL A 40 -11.53 12.33 -4.33
C VAL A 40 -11.52 11.83 -2.88
N PRO A 41 -12.64 11.89 -2.13
CA PRO A 41 -12.70 11.25 -0.83
C PRO A 41 -12.43 9.76 -1.04
N SER A 42 -11.36 9.26 -0.43
CA SER A 42 -11.15 7.83 -0.30
C SER A 42 -12.38 7.26 0.40
N ILE A 43 -13.12 6.41 -0.31
CA ILE A 43 -14.31 5.71 0.22
C ILE A 43 -13.90 4.82 1.41
N LEU A 44 -12.62 4.42 1.43
CA LEU A 44 -11.98 3.66 2.48
C LEU A 44 -11.27 4.62 3.46
N PRO A 45 -11.35 4.36 4.78
CA PRO A 45 -10.75 5.21 5.79
C PRO A 45 -9.21 5.14 5.77
N GLY A 46 -8.59 6.25 6.17
CA GLY A 46 -7.16 6.32 6.47
C GLY A 46 -6.85 5.59 7.78
N LEU A 47 -5.64 5.05 7.90
CA LEU A 47 -5.14 4.36 9.08
C LEU A 47 -5.13 5.27 10.33
N ASP A 48 -4.95 6.58 10.13
CA ASP A 48 -5.04 7.63 11.16
C ASP A 48 -6.46 7.80 11.73
N SER A 49 -7.48 7.35 10.99
CA SER A 49 -8.89 7.47 11.37
C SER A 49 -9.51 6.18 11.94
N ILE A 50 -8.79 5.06 11.83
CA ILE A 50 -9.25 3.76 12.33
C ILE A 50 -8.62 3.53 13.70
N SER A 51 -9.43 3.41 14.75
CA SER A 51 -8.93 3.05 16.08
C SER A 51 -8.96 1.53 16.26
N PHE A 52 -7.80 0.94 16.54
CA PHE A 52 -7.72 -0.45 16.97
C PHE A 52 -6.50 -0.67 17.86
N THR A 53 -6.55 -1.74 18.64
CA THR A 53 -5.37 -2.27 19.34
C THR A 53 -5.40 -3.79 19.27
N LEU A 54 -4.40 -4.36 18.62
CA LEU A 54 -4.22 -5.79 18.41
C LEU A 54 -2.96 -6.26 19.16
N GLN A 55 -2.64 -7.54 19.03
CA GLN A 55 -1.53 -8.19 19.70
C GLN A 55 -0.61 -8.83 18.66
N SER A 56 0.66 -8.45 18.69
CA SER A 56 1.74 -9.19 18.04
C SER A 56 2.37 -10.18 19.04
N SER A 57 3.37 -10.94 18.60
CA SER A 57 4.19 -11.76 19.50
C SER A 57 4.97 -10.95 20.53
N ASP A 58 5.26 -9.69 20.23
CA ASP A 58 6.12 -8.81 21.03
C ASP A 58 5.34 -7.87 21.94
N GLY A 59 4.02 -7.78 21.77
CA GLY A 59 3.14 -6.99 22.61
C GLY A 59 1.96 -6.37 21.86
N PRO A 60 1.23 -5.45 22.52
CA PRO A 60 0.14 -4.72 21.88
C PRO A 60 0.66 -3.80 20.77
N VAL A 61 -0.11 -3.70 19.68
CA VAL A 61 0.14 -2.79 18.55
C VAL A 61 -1.15 -2.07 18.23
N SER A 62 -1.12 -0.74 18.23
CA SER A 62 -2.21 0.14 17.85
C SER A 62 -2.04 0.69 16.43
N ASN A 63 -3.09 1.32 15.89
CA ASN A 63 -3.00 2.04 14.63
C ASN A 63 -1.94 3.17 14.68
N ASP A 64 -1.79 3.84 15.82
CA ASP A 64 -0.84 4.95 16.00
C ASP A 64 0.61 4.49 15.92
N ASP A 65 0.90 3.27 16.39
CA ASP A 65 2.23 2.65 16.33
C ASP A 65 2.67 2.35 14.88
N LEU A 66 1.73 2.31 13.94
CA LEU A 66 1.98 2.05 12.53
C LEU A 66 2.24 3.33 11.72
N LEU A 67 1.99 4.52 12.28
CA LEU A 67 2.18 5.79 11.60
C LEU A 67 3.66 6.20 11.50
N GLY A 68 3.95 7.19 10.65
CA GLY A 68 5.29 7.73 10.42
C GLY A 68 6.14 6.92 9.45
N ARG A 69 5.59 5.85 8.87
CA ARG A 69 6.25 4.97 7.88
C ARG A 69 5.22 4.52 6.85
N PRO A 70 5.60 4.18 5.61
CA PRO A 70 4.67 3.55 4.68
C PRO A 70 4.23 2.18 5.22
N VAL A 71 2.94 1.86 5.11
CA VAL A 71 2.36 0.61 5.64
C VAL A 71 1.55 -0.10 4.57
N ALA A 72 1.83 -1.39 4.37
CA ALA A 72 1.01 -2.31 3.60
C ALA A 72 0.26 -3.25 4.56
N VAL A 73 -1.06 -3.07 4.70
CA VAL A 73 -1.92 -3.90 5.55
C VAL A 73 -2.61 -4.97 4.72
N PHE A 74 -2.52 -6.23 5.14
CA PHE A 74 -3.16 -7.35 4.49
C PHE A 74 -3.90 -8.21 5.52
N PHE A 75 -5.17 -8.53 5.23
CA PHE A 75 -6.01 -9.38 6.07
C PHE A 75 -5.97 -10.82 5.55
N GLY A 76 -5.76 -11.79 6.43
CA GLY A 76 -5.65 -13.20 6.04
C GLY A 76 -5.81 -14.15 7.21
N PHE A 77 -5.45 -15.42 7.04
CA PHE A 77 -5.43 -16.42 8.10
C PHE A 77 -4.45 -17.54 7.80
N THR A 78 -3.92 -18.21 8.82
CA THR A 78 -2.81 -19.17 8.65
C THR A 78 -3.20 -20.45 7.89
N HIS A 79 -4.48 -20.81 7.91
CA HIS A 79 -5.01 -22.00 7.24
C HIS A 79 -5.42 -21.73 5.79
N CYS A 80 -5.10 -20.56 5.24
CA CYS A 80 -5.39 -20.24 3.84
C CYS A 80 -4.44 -21.05 2.93
N PRO A 81 -4.96 -21.86 1.99
CA PRO A 81 -4.16 -22.84 1.26
C PRO A 81 -3.15 -22.22 0.28
N GLU A 82 -3.43 -21.05 -0.29
CA GLU A 82 -2.59 -20.47 -1.35
C GLU A 82 -2.57 -18.94 -1.39
N VAL A 83 -3.73 -18.28 -1.28
CA VAL A 83 -3.87 -16.82 -1.52
C VAL A 83 -3.04 -15.99 -0.53
N CYS A 84 -3.18 -16.27 0.77
CA CYS A 84 -2.44 -15.54 1.80
C CYS A 84 -0.91 -15.69 1.68
N PRO A 85 -0.34 -16.91 1.63
CA PRO A 85 1.11 -17.06 1.56
C PRO A 85 1.70 -16.46 0.28
N THR A 86 1.03 -16.64 -0.86
CA THR A 86 1.50 -16.10 -2.14
C THR A 86 1.47 -14.57 -2.17
N THR A 87 0.42 -13.95 -1.63
CA THR A 87 0.31 -12.48 -1.55
C THR A 87 1.43 -11.92 -0.68
N LEU A 88 1.64 -12.49 0.49
CA LEU A 88 2.66 -12.01 1.43
C LEU A 88 4.07 -12.14 0.87
N TYR A 89 4.39 -13.29 0.25
CA TYR A 89 5.68 -13.51 -0.41
C TYR A 89 5.90 -12.53 -1.56
N THR A 90 4.89 -12.32 -2.41
CA THR A 90 4.98 -11.40 -3.55
C THR A 90 5.18 -9.96 -3.08
N LEU A 91 4.41 -9.53 -2.09
CA LEU A 91 4.46 -8.17 -1.55
C LEU A 91 5.85 -7.86 -0.98
N THR A 92 6.38 -8.76 -0.15
CA THR A 92 7.67 -8.58 0.52
C THR A 92 8.83 -8.65 -0.48
N SER A 93 8.78 -9.59 -1.44
CA SER A 93 9.77 -9.66 -2.53
C SER A 93 9.81 -8.37 -3.35
N LEU A 94 8.66 -7.79 -3.69
CA LEU A 94 8.61 -6.54 -4.45
C LEU A 94 9.17 -5.35 -3.67
N ILE A 95 8.91 -5.28 -2.36
CA ILE A 95 9.48 -4.23 -1.49
C ILE A 95 11.01 -4.37 -1.44
N ASP A 96 11.52 -5.59 -1.25
CA ASP A 96 12.95 -5.87 -1.25
C ASP A 96 13.61 -5.53 -2.59
N GLU A 97 12.99 -5.88 -3.72
CA GLU A 97 13.45 -5.50 -5.06
C GLU A 97 13.51 -3.98 -5.22
N ILE A 98 12.49 -3.24 -4.78
CA ILE A 98 12.48 -1.77 -4.84
C ILE A 98 13.60 -1.18 -3.98
N GLY A 99 13.87 -1.77 -2.80
CA GLY A 99 14.98 -1.35 -1.93
C GLY A 99 16.34 -1.62 -2.55
N ALA A 100 16.52 -2.79 -3.19
CA ALA A 100 17.75 -3.16 -3.88
C ALA A 100 18.03 -2.30 -5.13
N ASP A 101 16.98 -1.86 -5.81
CA ASP A 101 17.06 -0.96 -6.96
C ASP A 101 17.55 0.46 -6.58
N GLY A 102 17.55 0.83 -5.30
CA GLY A 102 18.43 1.83 -4.69
C GLY A 102 18.47 3.28 -5.21
N SER A 103 17.70 3.70 -6.24
CA SER A 103 18.01 4.99 -6.89
C SER A 103 16.86 5.85 -7.44
N GLU A 104 15.58 5.56 -7.19
CA GLU A 104 14.49 6.36 -7.80
C GLU A 104 13.35 6.81 -6.86
N ALA A 105 13.38 6.47 -5.58
CA ALA A 105 12.40 6.95 -4.61
C ALA A 105 12.89 8.23 -3.92
N GLY A 106 12.66 9.38 -4.56
CA GLY A 106 12.62 10.70 -3.90
C GLY A 106 13.96 11.36 -3.59
N ASP A 107 14.19 12.52 -4.21
CA ASP A 107 15.24 13.49 -3.89
C ASP A 107 15.13 13.98 -2.44
N THR A 108 15.86 13.35 -1.50
CA THR A 108 16.31 14.01 -0.27
C THR A 108 17.66 13.41 0.15
N GLN A 109 18.72 14.07 -0.28
CA GLN A 109 20.09 14.00 0.23
C GLN A 109 20.75 12.60 0.26
N VAL A 110 21.66 12.42 -0.70
CA VAL A 110 22.76 11.45 -0.69
C VAL A 110 23.66 11.73 0.52
N GLY A 111 23.31 11.13 1.66
CA GLY A 111 24.19 10.86 2.77
C GLY A 111 24.62 9.40 2.71
N ASP A 112 25.85 9.17 3.10
CA ASP A 112 26.62 7.93 3.15
C ASP A 112 25.90 6.82 3.97
N ASN A 113 24.85 6.23 3.42
CA ASN A 113 24.02 5.27 4.15
C ASN A 113 24.16 3.86 3.54
N GLU A 114 24.51 2.92 4.42
CA GLU A 114 24.40 1.48 4.19
C GLU A 114 22.99 1.13 3.67
N ALA A 115 22.86 0.00 2.97
CA ALA A 115 21.60 -0.49 2.37
C ALA A 115 20.39 -0.62 3.33
N GLY A 116 20.54 -0.29 4.62
CA GLY A 116 19.52 -0.32 5.65
C GLY A 116 18.73 0.99 5.88
N ASP A 117 19.03 2.09 5.18
CA ASP A 117 18.34 3.39 5.37
C ASP A 117 17.57 3.85 4.12
N THR A 118 17.01 2.92 3.36
CA THR A 118 16.11 3.26 2.25
C THR A 118 14.68 3.32 2.76
N GLN A 119 13.84 4.19 2.17
CA GLN A 119 12.44 4.23 2.54
C GLN A 119 11.70 2.90 2.25
N ALA A 120 12.21 2.11 1.31
CA ALA A 120 11.77 0.74 1.08
C ALA A 120 12.04 -0.16 2.30
N ALA A 121 13.25 -0.10 2.88
CA ALA A 121 13.59 -0.81 4.11
C ALA A 121 12.76 -0.35 5.33
N ASN A 122 12.19 0.87 5.27
CA ASN A 122 11.30 1.39 6.31
C ASN A 122 9.80 1.11 6.05
N THR A 123 9.45 0.36 5.00
CA THR A 123 8.06 0.00 4.70
C THR A 123 7.61 -1.15 5.58
N GLN A 124 6.51 -0.97 6.30
CA GLN A 124 5.96 -1.99 7.19
C GLN A 124 4.95 -2.87 6.45
N VAL A 125 5.11 -4.19 6.54
CA VAL A 125 4.09 -5.14 6.10
C VAL A 125 3.36 -5.67 7.33
N VAL A 126 2.04 -5.45 7.39
CA VAL A 126 1.20 -5.82 8.54
C VAL A 126 0.18 -6.86 8.10
N PHE A 127 0.26 -8.05 8.66
CA PHE A 127 -0.67 -9.13 8.45
C PHE A 127 -1.65 -9.23 9.62
N ILE A 128 -2.93 -8.96 9.38
CA ILE A 128 -3.98 -9.03 10.41
C ILE A 128 -4.81 -10.30 10.19
N THR A 129 -4.92 -11.16 11.20
CA THR A 129 -5.76 -12.35 11.08
C THR A 129 -7.25 -12.02 11.04
N VAL A 130 -8.02 -12.77 10.27
CA VAL A 130 -9.49 -12.80 10.33
C VAL A 130 -10.03 -13.99 11.15
N ASP A 131 -9.15 -14.86 11.65
CA ASP A 131 -9.47 -16.11 12.35
C ASP A 131 -8.73 -16.24 13.70
N PRO A 132 -8.99 -15.33 14.65
CA PRO A 132 -8.27 -15.29 15.92
C PRO A 132 -8.49 -16.53 16.81
N GLU A 133 -9.48 -17.38 16.48
CA GLU A 133 -9.69 -18.63 17.20
C GLU A 133 -8.60 -19.67 16.94
N ARG A 134 -7.96 -19.63 15.74
CA ARG A 134 -6.84 -20.51 15.36
C ARG A 134 -5.50 -19.76 15.32
N ASP A 135 -5.54 -18.48 15.01
CA ASP A 135 -4.36 -17.66 14.76
C ASP A 135 -3.97 -16.86 16.01
N THR A 136 -3.39 -17.51 17.01
CA THR A 136 -2.81 -16.78 18.16
C THR A 136 -1.61 -15.93 17.72
N PRO A 137 -1.24 -14.86 18.46
CA PRO A 137 -0.08 -14.04 18.10
C PRO A 137 1.22 -14.84 17.92
N ALA A 138 1.43 -15.89 18.74
CA ALA A 138 2.59 -16.77 18.62
C ALA A 138 2.57 -17.60 17.32
N ILE A 139 1.42 -18.19 16.98
CA ILE A 139 1.24 -18.98 15.74
C ILE A 139 1.42 -18.08 14.52
N LEU A 140 0.86 -16.87 14.54
CA LEU A 140 1.05 -15.90 13.46
C LEU A 140 2.51 -15.51 13.30
N ALA A 141 3.23 -15.25 14.40
CA ALA A 141 4.64 -14.89 14.31
C ALA A 141 5.48 -16.02 13.70
N ASP A 142 5.19 -17.29 14.01
CA ASP A 142 5.84 -18.44 13.37
C ASP A 142 5.49 -18.54 11.88
N TYR A 143 4.22 -18.35 11.52
CA TYR A 143 3.75 -18.33 10.13
C TYR A 143 4.45 -17.24 9.31
N ILE A 144 4.48 -16.02 9.83
CA ILE A 144 5.05 -14.85 9.14
C ILE A 144 6.57 -14.97 8.98
N ARG A 145 7.29 -15.46 10.01
CA ARG A 145 8.75 -15.68 9.94
C ARG A 145 9.17 -16.61 8.80
N SER A 146 8.29 -17.50 8.34
CA SER A 146 8.59 -18.36 7.19
C SER A 146 8.51 -17.64 5.84
N MET A 147 7.87 -16.47 5.80
CA MET A 147 7.55 -15.71 4.58
C MET A 147 8.36 -14.43 4.47
N SER A 148 8.56 -13.70 5.58
CA SER A 148 9.30 -12.45 5.61
C SER A 148 9.77 -12.10 7.02
N ASP A 149 10.99 -11.59 7.12
CA ASP A 149 11.57 -11.08 8.37
C ASP A 149 11.06 -9.67 8.73
N GLN A 150 10.43 -8.96 7.78
CA GLN A 150 9.99 -7.57 7.92
C GLN A 150 8.49 -7.42 8.21
N ALA A 151 7.74 -8.52 8.12
CA ALA A 151 6.30 -8.51 8.31
C ALA A 151 5.91 -8.72 9.79
N ILE A 152 4.88 -8.02 10.24
CA ILE A 152 4.32 -8.11 11.59
C ILE A 152 2.98 -8.86 11.51
N GLY A 153 2.84 -9.93 12.29
CA GLY A 153 1.57 -10.64 12.47
C GLY A 153 0.76 -10.08 13.65
N LEU A 154 -0.50 -9.72 13.42
CA LEU A 154 -1.41 -9.19 14.43
C LEU A 154 -2.64 -10.08 14.60
N SER A 155 -2.95 -10.40 15.86
CA SER A 155 -4.16 -11.10 16.30
C SER A 155 -4.76 -10.42 17.52
N GLY A 156 -5.75 -11.03 18.17
CA GLY A 156 -6.37 -10.49 19.37
C GLY A 156 -7.62 -11.26 19.75
N SER A 157 -8.44 -10.63 20.58
CA SER A 157 -9.78 -11.15 20.84
C SER A 157 -10.65 -11.04 19.58
N ARG A 158 -11.66 -11.91 19.46
CA ARG A 158 -12.64 -11.84 18.37
C ARG A 158 -13.23 -10.44 18.21
N ALA A 159 -13.62 -9.79 19.30
CA ALA A 159 -14.19 -8.45 19.28
C ALA A 159 -13.20 -7.40 18.73
N ALA A 160 -11.92 -7.48 19.08
CA ALA A 160 -10.91 -6.56 18.58
C ALA A 160 -10.64 -6.76 17.08
N ILE A 161 -10.64 -8.01 16.61
CA ILE A 161 -10.51 -8.32 15.18
C ILE A 161 -11.74 -7.85 14.39
N ASP A 162 -12.95 -8.06 14.91
CA ASP A 162 -14.19 -7.58 14.27
C ASP A 162 -14.22 -6.04 14.20
N GLU A 163 -13.69 -5.33 15.20
CA GLU A 163 -13.53 -3.88 15.19
C GLU A 163 -12.54 -3.42 14.10
N ALA A 164 -11.38 -4.08 13.99
CA ALA A 164 -10.43 -3.82 12.92
C ALA A 164 -11.05 -4.09 11.54
N ILE A 165 -11.67 -5.26 11.32
CA ILE A 165 -12.34 -5.61 10.07
C ILE A 165 -13.34 -4.52 9.66
N LYS A 166 -14.18 -4.07 10.59
CA LYS A 166 -15.14 -2.98 10.34
C LYS A 166 -14.44 -1.66 10.01
N GLY A 167 -13.39 -1.33 10.76
CA GLY A 167 -12.59 -0.13 10.58
C GLY A 167 -12.00 -0.03 9.18
N PHE A 168 -11.45 -1.12 8.66
CA PHE A 168 -10.87 -1.16 7.30
C PHE A 168 -11.91 -1.39 6.20
N GLY A 169 -13.18 -1.66 6.54
CA GLY A 169 -14.21 -2.02 5.57
C GLY A 169 -13.97 -3.40 4.92
N VAL A 170 -13.30 -4.30 5.63
CA VAL A 170 -13.01 -5.68 5.20
C VAL A 170 -14.23 -6.56 5.40
N TYR A 171 -14.45 -7.50 4.49
CA TYR A 171 -15.40 -8.59 4.67
C TYR A 171 -14.65 -9.84 5.15
N ALA A 172 -15.19 -10.52 6.17
CA ALA A 172 -14.68 -11.82 6.62
C ALA A 172 -15.82 -12.67 7.21
N VAL A 173 -16.01 -13.90 6.72
CA VAL A 173 -17.05 -14.81 7.18
C VAL A 173 -16.50 -16.23 7.30
N LYS A 174 -16.88 -16.91 8.37
CA LYS A 174 -16.57 -18.33 8.60
C LYS A 174 -17.48 -19.21 7.75
N VAL A 175 -16.89 -20.10 6.96
CA VAL A 175 -17.59 -21.00 6.04
C VAL A 175 -17.27 -22.45 6.42
N PRO A 176 -18.26 -23.26 6.85
CA PRO A 176 -18.06 -24.68 7.11
C PRO A 176 -17.61 -25.42 5.85
N LEU A 177 -16.71 -26.38 6.00
CA LEU A 177 -16.32 -27.27 4.90
C LEU A 177 -17.21 -28.52 4.90
N ASP A 178 -17.68 -28.91 3.72
CA ASP A 178 -18.52 -30.09 3.55
C ASP A 178 -17.71 -31.37 3.77
N GLY A 179 -18.17 -32.22 4.69
CA GLY A 179 -17.63 -33.58 4.87
C GLY A 179 -16.59 -33.76 5.97
N ASP A 180 -16.15 -32.68 6.63
CA ASP A 180 -15.22 -32.74 7.76
C ASP A 180 -15.92 -32.34 9.08
N ASP A 181 -15.55 -33.01 10.18
CA ASP A 181 -16.14 -32.96 11.53
C ASP A 181 -16.10 -31.56 12.20
N GLY A 182 -16.75 -30.56 11.61
CA GLY A 182 -16.76 -29.18 12.10
C GLY A 182 -15.58 -28.32 11.65
N ASP A 183 -14.83 -28.74 10.61
CA ASP A 183 -13.79 -27.89 10.02
C ASP A 183 -14.38 -26.75 9.18
N TYR A 184 -13.61 -25.67 9.02
CA TYR A 184 -14.04 -24.45 8.34
C TYR A 184 -12.90 -23.68 7.67
N THR A 185 -13.29 -22.89 6.69
CA THR A 185 -12.45 -21.86 6.06
C THR A 185 -13.01 -20.46 6.34
N MET A 186 -12.28 -19.44 5.91
CA MET A 186 -12.70 -18.05 5.98
C MET A 186 -12.81 -17.47 4.57
N ASP A 187 -14.00 -17.00 4.21
CA ASP A 187 -14.18 -16.13 3.04
C ASP A 187 -13.84 -14.71 3.47
N HIS A 188 -12.83 -14.10 2.87
CA HIS A 188 -12.42 -12.74 3.23
C HIS A 188 -11.94 -11.88 2.06
N THR A 189 -11.94 -10.56 2.25
CA THR A 189 -11.30 -9.62 1.33
C THR A 189 -9.79 -9.87 1.29
N ALA A 190 -9.25 -10.16 0.11
CA ALA A 190 -7.83 -10.45 -0.12
C ALA A 190 -7.07 -9.26 -0.75
N THR A 191 -7.47 -8.04 -0.42
CA THR A 191 -6.85 -6.81 -0.91
C THR A 191 -5.78 -6.33 0.08
N VAL A 192 -4.63 -5.88 -0.43
CA VAL A 192 -3.62 -5.17 0.36
C VAL A 192 -3.95 -3.67 0.34
N PHE A 193 -4.01 -3.04 1.50
CA PHE A 193 -4.22 -1.61 1.66
C PHE A 193 -2.87 -0.92 1.84
N LEU A 194 -2.63 0.16 1.10
CA LEU A 194 -1.37 0.91 1.12
C LEU A 194 -1.60 2.28 1.76
N TYR A 195 -0.94 2.53 2.89
CA TYR A 195 -1.03 3.77 3.64
C TYR A 195 0.30 4.51 3.64
N ASP A 196 0.28 5.80 3.34
CA ASP A 196 1.47 6.63 3.44
C ASP A 196 1.87 6.89 4.90
N GLN A 197 2.96 7.63 5.10
CA GLN A 197 3.50 7.92 6.44
C GLN A 197 2.55 8.72 7.34
N THR A 198 1.59 9.43 6.76
CA THR A 198 0.57 10.17 7.52
C THR A 198 -0.59 9.29 7.95
N GLY A 199 -0.68 8.08 7.40
CA GLY A 199 -1.81 7.17 7.57
C GLY A 199 -2.89 7.36 6.50
N ALA A 200 -2.70 8.25 5.52
CA ALA A 200 -3.66 8.40 4.43
C ALA A 200 -3.56 7.22 3.45
N LEU A 201 -4.72 6.76 2.96
CA LEU A 201 -4.77 5.66 1.99
C LEU A 201 -4.23 6.14 0.63
N SER A 202 -3.08 5.59 0.23
CA SER A 202 -2.42 5.85 -1.05
C SER A 202 -2.98 4.95 -2.17
N GLY A 203 -3.45 3.76 -1.83
CA GLY A 203 -4.09 2.87 -2.79
C GLY A 203 -4.29 1.44 -2.28
N THR A 204 -4.56 0.53 -3.21
CA THR A 204 -4.73 -0.89 -2.91
C THR A 204 -4.07 -1.77 -3.97
N ILE A 205 -3.71 -2.99 -3.59
CA ILE A 205 -3.25 -4.05 -4.50
C ILE A 205 -4.25 -5.20 -4.39
N ALA A 206 -4.88 -5.57 -5.49
CA ALA A 206 -5.82 -6.68 -5.52
C ALA A 206 -5.08 -8.03 -5.61
N TRP A 207 -5.70 -9.09 -5.08
CA TRP A 207 -5.23 -10.45 -5.35
C TRP A 207 -5.16 -10.72 -6.87
N GLY A 208 -4.05 -11.32 -7.32
CA GLY A 208 -3.81 -11.62 -8.73
C GLY A 208 -3.55 -10.39 -9.61
N GLU A 209 -3.38 -9.20 -9.01
CA GLU A 209 -2.91 -8.03 -9.75
C GLU A 209 -1.52 -8.30 -10.35
N ARG A 210 -1.28 -7.80 -11.57
CA ARG A 210 0.00 -8.00 -12.24
C ARG A 210 1.13 -7.37 -11.44
N ALA A 211 2.23 -8.09 -11.30
CA ALA A 211 3.39 -7.68 -10.52
C ALA A 211 3.95 -6.31 -10.92
N ASP A 212 3.92 -5.94 -12.21
CA ASP A 212 4.40 -4.64 -12.66
C ASP A 212 3.53 -3.49 -12.13
N PHE A 213 2.21 -3.65 -12.08
CA PHE A 213 1.32 -2.63 -11.50
C PHE A 213 1.47 -2.56 -9.97
N ALA A 214 1.55 -3.71 -9.31
CA ALA A 214 1.81 -3.78 -7.87
C ALA A 214 3.13 -3.08 -7.50
N ARG A 215 4.20 -3.36 -8.25
CA ARG A 215 5.51 -2.72 -8.07
C ARG A 215 5.46 -1.21 -8.24
N GLU A 216 4.79 -0.70 -9.27
CA GLU A 216 4.67 0.75 -9.47
C GLU A 216 3.86 1.45 -8.36
N LYS A 217 2.82 0.79 -7.84
CA LYS A 217 2.07 1.30 -6.67
C LYS A 217 2.95 1.34 -5.41
N LEU A 218 3.72 0.28 -5.16
CA LEU A 218 4.67 0.22 -4.04
C LEU A 218 5.77 1.27 -4.18
N LYS A 219 6.31 1.48 -5.40
CA LYS A 219 7.28 2.54 -5.66
C LYS A 219 6.73 3.92 -5.28
N ARG A 220 5.50 4.24 -5.70
CA ARG A 220 4.84 5.50 -5.35
C ARG A 220 4.62 5.66 -3.85
N LEU A 221 4.17 4.59 -3.20
CA LEU A 221 4.00 4.55 -1.75
C LEU A 221 5.31 4.85 -1.02
N ILE A 222 6.40 4.21 -1.47
CA ILE A 222 7.72 4.32 -0.86
C ILE A 222 8.35 5.70 -1.14
N SER A 223 8.15 6.27 -2.33
CA SER A 223 8.75 7.56 -2.69
C SER A 223 8.14 8.77 -1.98
N GLY A 224 6.93 8.65 -1.44
CA GLY A 224 6.17 9.76 -0.86
C GLY A 224 5.38 10.52 -1.90
#